data_AF-A0A2Z6NK50-F1
#
_entry.id   AF-A0A2Z6NK50-F1
#
_cell.length_a   1.000
_cell.length_b   1.000
_cell.length_c   1.000
_cell.angle_alpha   90.00
_cell.angle_beta   90.00
_cell.angle_gamma   90.00
#
_symmetry.space_group_name_H-M   'P 1'
#
loop_
_entity.id
_entity.type
_entity.pdbx_description
1 polymer ?
#
loop_
_entity_poly.entity_id
_entity_poly.type
_entity_poly.pdbx_seq_one_letter_code
_entity_poly.pdbx_strand_id
1 'polypeptide(L)'
;MQLLYFLCSIVYTSITTLVLSFIIPFQALLHGLIFSRVTSSSSDDGAEPISLYEGIVYHQRRHPIPHSFKYQFRYALIDLDRVPHAPPNHLSPDEARKITDTNGPM
;
A
#
# COMPACT_ATOMS: atom_id res chain seq x y z
N MET A 1 7.60 -14.54 45.44
CA MET A 1 7.56 -13.30 44.63
C MET A 1 7.58 -13.56 43.13
N GLN A 2 8.54 -14.32 42.59
CA GLN A 2 8.70 -14.55 41.14
C GLN A 2 7.50 -15.21 40.44
N LEU A 3 6.81 -16.14 41.12
CA LEU A 3 5.65 -16.85 40.58
C LEU A 3 4.43 -15.93 40.41
N LEU A 4 4.24 -14.96 41.31
CA LEU A 4 3.22 -13.91 41.18
C LEU A 4 3.53 -12.97 40.01
N TYR A 5 4.79 -12.54 39.86
CA TYR A 5 5.21 -11.74 38.70
C TYR A 5 5.01 -12.48 37.39
N PHE A 6 5.33 -13.78 37.35
CA PHE A 6 5.11 -14.61 36.18
C PHE A 6 3.62 -14.72 35.83
N LEU A 7 2.77 -14.99 36.82
CA LEU A 7 1.31 -15.05 36.61
C LEU A 7 0.74 -13.71 36.14
N CYS A 8 1.15 -12.60 36.78
CA CYS A 8 0.77 -11.26 36.34
C CYS A 8 1.23 -10.97 34.92
N SER A 9 2.43 -11.41 34.53
CA SER A 9 2.94 -11.23 33.17
C SER A 9 2.12 -11.99 32.14
N ILE A 10 1.73 -13.25 32.41
CA ILE A 10 0.87 -14.05 31.55
C ILE A 10 -0.50 -13.39 31.37
N VAL A 11 -1.11 -12.94 32.46
CA VAL A 11 -2.41 -12.27 32.43
C VAL A 11 -2.31 -10.97 31.62
N TYR A 12 -1.26 -10.16 31.87
CA TYR A 12 -1.03 -8.91 31.14
C TYR A 12 -0.82 -9.14 29.65
N THR A 13 0.03 -10.10 29.27
CA THR A 13 0.26 -10.42 27.85
C THR A 13 -0.98 -10.97 27.19
N SER A 14 -1.76 -11.81 27.89
CA SER A 14 -3.00 -12.38 27.34
C SER A 14 -4.07 -11.32 27.08
N ILE A 15 -4.24 -10.39 28.03
CA ILE A 15 -5.20 -9.28 27.86
C ILE A 15 -4.74 -8.35 26.73
N THR A 16 -3.46 -7.98 26.69
CA THR A 16 -2.93 -7.07 25.67
C THR A 16 -2.99 -7.66 24.26
N THR A 17 -2.67 -8.94 24.08
CA THR A 17 -2.79 -9.62 22.78
C THR A 17 -4.24 -9.76 22.35
N LEU A 18 -5.15 -10.06 23.28
CA LEU A 18 -6.58 -10.14 23.01
C LEU A 18 -7.13 -8.79 22.53
N VAL A 19 -6.83 -7.71 23.25
CA VAL A 19 -7.26 -6.34 22.88
C VAL A 19 -6.70 -5.95 21.51
N LEU A 20 -5.40 -6.19 21.26
CA LEU A 20 -4.78 -5.84 19.97
C LEU A 20 -5.37 -6.66 18.82
N SER A 21 -5.66 -7.95 19.05
CA SER A 21 -6.28 -8.83 18.06
C SER A 21 -7.69 -8.37 17.68
N PHE A 22 -8.43 -7.72 18.57
CA PHE A 22 -9.75 -7.14 18.25
C PHE A 22 -9.65 -5.79 17.53
N ILE A 23 -8.62 -4.99 17.82
CA ILE A 23 -8.43 -3.68 17.19
C ILE A 23 -8.11 -3.81 15.69
N ILE A 24 -7.28 -4.78 15.31
CA ILE A 24 -6.84 -4.97 13.91
C ILE A 24 -8.01 -5.17 12.93
N PRO A 25 -8.94 -6.14 13.12
CA PRO A 25 -10.06 -6.32 12.21
C PRO A 25 -11.02 -5.13 12.26
N PHE A 26 -11.18 -4.47 13.41
CA PHE A 26 -12.02 -3.27 13.51
C PHE A 26 -11.47 -2.11 12.69
N GLN A 27 -10.15 -1.88 12.73
CA GLN A 27 -9.48 -0.90 11.88
C GLN A 27 -9.57 -1.25 10.39
N ALA A 28 -9.42 -2.54 10.05
CA ALA A 28 -9.57 -3.00 8.67
C ALA A 28 -11.00 -2.80 8.14
N LEU A 29 -12.03 -3.09 8.95
CA LEU A 29 -13.43 -2.86 8.60
C LEU A 29 -13.74 -1.36 8.43
N LEU A 30 -13.23 -0.51 9.33
CA LEU A 30 -13.39 0.95 9.21
C LEU A 30 -12.67 1.51 7.98
N HIS A 31 -11.45 1.06 7.71
CA HIS A 31 -10.70 1.51 6.54
C HIS A 31 -11.34 1.00 5.24
N GLY A 32 -11.89 -0.23 5.24
CA GLY A 32 -12.67 -0.77 4.13
C GLY A 32 -13.93 0.05 3.86
N LEU A 33 -14.64 0.51 4.88
CA LEU A 33 -15.84 1.35 4.69
C LEU A 33 -15.52 2.76 4.19
N ILE A 34 -14.39 3.35 4.62
CA ILE A 34 -13.97 4.69 4.21
C ILE A 34 -13.31 4.67 2.82
N PHE A 35 -12.53 3.64 2.51
CA PHE A 35 -11.74 3.55 1.28
C PHE A 35 -12.46 2.84 0.12
N SER A 36 -13.43 1.94 0.40
CA SER A 36 -14.25 1.31 -0.66
C SER A 36 -15.12 2.30 -1.43
N ARG A 37 -15.27 3.55 -0.95
CA ARG A 37 -15.98 4.61 -1.71
C ARG A 37 -15.09 5.26 -2.77
N VAL A 38 -13.77 5.06 -2.74
CA VAL A 38 -12.83 5.71 -3.67
C VAL A 38 -12.50 4.82 -4.88
N THR A 39 -12.74 3.51 -4.81
CA THR A 39 -12.41 2.56 -5.89
C THR A 39 -13.60 2.10 -6.72
N SER A 40 -14.67 2.89 -6.77
CA SER A 40 -15.77 2.70 -7.74
C SER A 40 -15.54 3.55 -8.98
N SER A 41 -14.41 3.37 -9.66
CA SER A 41 -14.22 3.90 -11.02
C SER A 41 -14.15 2.73 -12.00
N SER A 42 -15.29 2.48 -12.63
CA SER A 42 -15.43 2.02 -14.01
C SER A 42 -14.61 0.79 -14.42
N SER A 43 -15.24 -0.38 -14.31
CA SER A 43 -15.18 -1.38 -15.37
C SER A 43 -15.81 -0.76 -16.63
N ASP A 44 -15.01 -0.08 -17.44
CA ASP A 44 -15.43 0.41 -18.75
C ASP A 44 -14.39 -0.03 -19.77
N ASP A 45 -14.87 -0.60 -20.86
CA ASP A 45 -14.12 -1.12 -22.02
C ASP A 45 -13.42 0.03 -22.81
N GLY A 46 -13.44 1.25 -22.24
CA GLY A 46 -12.77 2.47 -22.69
C GLY A 46 -11.92 3.14 -21.61
N ALA A 47 -11.49 2.41 -20.58
CA ALA A 47 -10.64 2.95 -19.50
C ALA A 47 -9.39 3.64 -20.08
N GLU A 48 -9.19 4.91 -19.71
CA GLU A 48 -8.03 5.72 -20.07
C GLU A 48 -6.74 4.94 -19.80
N PRO A 49 -5.75 4.94 -20.72
CA PRO A 49 -4.52 4.18 -20.57
C PRO A 49 -3.61 4.71 -19.44
N ILE A 50 -4.05 5.74 -18.72
CA ILE A 50 -3.32 6.41 -17.65
C ILE A 50 -4.21 6.48 -16.41
N SER A 51 -3.75 5.87 -15.31
CA SER A 51 -4.37 5.95 -13.99
C SER A 51 -3.54 6.83 -13.06
N LEU A 52 -4.15 7.90 -12.54
CA LEU A 52 -3.48 8.86 -11.65
C LEU A 52 -3.80 8.55 -10.19
N TYR A 53 -2.75 8.47 -9.37
CA TYR A 53 -2.82 8.24 -7.93
C TYR A 53 -2.25 9.44 -7.18
N GLU A 54 -3.03 9.98 -6.26
CA GLU A 54 -2.59 11.01 -5.32
C GLU A 54 -2.81 10.51 -3.89
N GLY A 55 -1.86 10.82 -3.02
CA GLY A 55 -1.99 10.44 -1.63
C GLY A 55 -0.91 11.05 -0.76
N ILE A 56 -0.82 10.51 0.45
CA ILE A 56 0.19 10.92 1.41
C ILE A 56 0.96 9.69 1.89
N VAL A 57 2.28 9.68 1.66
CA VAL A 57 3.15 8.66 2.22
C VAL A 57 3.53 9.07 3.64
N TYR A 58 3.34 8.15 4.58
CA TYR A 58 3.88 8.24 5.93
C TYR A 58 5.06 7.28 6.05
N HIS A 59 6.22 7.82 6.37
CA HIS A 59 7.41 7.02 6.68
C HIS A 59 7.76 7.16 8.15
N GLN A 60 8.00 6.02 8.81
CA GLN A 60 8.46 5.98 10.19
C GLN A 60 9.59 4.97 10.36
N ARG A 61 10.75 5.49 10.76
CA ARG A 61 11.91 4.70 11.18
C ARG A 61 12.02 4.74 12.70
N ARG A 62 12.15 3.57 13.33
CA ARG A 62 12.22 3.45 14.80
C ARG A 62 13.65 3.38 15.36
N HIS A 63 14.63 2.90 14.57
CA HIS A 63 16.03 2.73 14.99
C HIS A 63 17.02 3.02 13.85
N PRO A 64 18.27 3.45 14.16
CA PRO A 64 18.82 3.73 15.50
C PRO A 64 18.37 5.07 16.09
N ILE A 65 17.88 6.00 15.26
CA ILE A 65 17.31 7.29 15.70
C ILE A 65 15.87 7.35 15.18
N PRO A 66 14.88 7.66 16.04
CA PRO A 66 13.50 7.85 15.61
C PRO A 66 13.41 8.98 14.60
N HIS A 67 12.85 8.67 13.43
CA HIS A 67 12.60 9.67 12.39
C HIS A 67 11.29 9.34 11.70
N SER A 68 10.40 10.33 11.60
CA SER A 68 9.16 10.19 10.86
C SER A 68 8.91 11.42 10.02
N PHE A 69 8.45 11.22 8.79
CA PHE A 69 8.06 12.31 7.91
C PHE A 69 6.87 11.91 7.06
N LYS A 70 6.16 12.93 6.59
CA LYS A 70 4.94 12.82 5.81
C LYS A 70 5.07 13.72 4.58
N TYR A 71 4.79 13.19 3.40
CA TYR A 71 4.84 13.97 2.16
C TYR A 71 3.71 13.58 1.21
N GLN A 72 3.22 14.58 0.48
CA GLN A 72 2.25 14.35 -0.59
C GLN A 72 2.97 13.71 -1.78
N PHE A 73 2.35 12.70 -2.38
CA PHE A 73 2.87 12.04 -3.57
C PHE A 73 1.82 11.99 -4.66
N ARG A 74 2.31 12.02 -5.90
CA ARG A 74 1.52 11.85 -7.11
C ARG A 74 2.25 10.86 -8.00
N TYR A 75 1.55 9.83 -8.45
CA TYR A 75 2.09 8.81 -9.34
C TYR A 75 1.09 8.54 -10.46
N ALA A 76 1.60 8.22 -11.65
CA ALA A 76 0.79 7.80 -12.78
C ALA A 76 1.17 6.37 -13.15
N LEU A 77 0.19 5.48 -13.23
CA LEU A 77 0.34 4.16 -13.82
C LEU A 77 -0.10 4.25 -15.28
N ILE A 78 0.80 3.91 -16.20
CA ILE A 78 0.58 4.06 -17.63
C ILE A 78 0.65 2.65 -18.23
N ASP A 79 -0.38 2.26 -18.96
CA ASP A 79 -0.40 1.06 -19.80
C ASP A 79 0.35 1.39 -21.09
N LEU A 80 1.58 0.91 -21.23
CA LEU A 80 2.45 1.27 -22.34
C LEU A 80 1.97 0.65 -23.66
N ASP A 81 1.22 -0.45 -23.61
CA ASP A 81 0.69 -1.13 -24.80
C ASP A 81 -0.49 -0.40 -25.45
N ARG A 82 -1.23 0.38 -24.67
CA ARG A 82 -2.42 1.11 -25.14
C ARG A 82 -2.14 2.58 -25.49
N VAL A 83 -0.98 3.12 -25.11
CA VAL A 83 -0.61 4.51 -25.43
C VAL A 83 0.02 4.57 -26.83
N PRO A 84 -0.39 5.53 -27.69
CA PRO A 84 0.12 5.61 -29.06
C PRO A 84 1.63 5.91 -29.15
N HIS A 85 2.20 6.58 -28.15
CA HIS A 85 3.62 6.91 -28.08
C HIS A 85 4.11 6.85 -26.62
N ALA A 86 5.26 6.23 -26.36
CA ALA A 86 5.86 6.24 -25.04
C ALA A 86 6.14 7.69 -24.57
N PRO A 87 5.87 8.03 -23.30
CA PRO A 87 6.18 9.35 -22.78
C PRO A 87 7.67 9.69 -22.93
N PRO A 88 8.04 10.97 -23.09
CA PRO A 88 9.43 11.36 -23.23
C PRO A 88 10.24 10.91 -22.01
N ASN A 89 11.46 10.40 -22.25
CA ASN A 89 12.35 9.83 -21.23
C ASN A 89 11.84 8.56 -20.52
N HIS A 90 10.86 7.85 -21.11
CA HIS A 90 10.38 6.56 -20.62
C HIS A 90 10.72 5.44 -21.62
N LEU A 91 10.77 4.21 -21.13
CA LEU A 91 11.01 3.03 -21.95
C LEU A 91 9.84 2.81 -22.91
N SER A 92 10.14 2.37 -24.13
CA SER A 92 9.10 1.79 -24.99
C SER A 92 8.64 0.44 -24.43
N PRO A 93 7.44 -0.04 -24.80
CA PRO A 93 6.98 -1.37 -24.41
C PRO A 93 8.01 -2.47 -24.74
N ASP A 94 8.62 -2.39 -25.93
CA ASP A 94 9.61 -3.36 -26.38
C ASP A 94 10.92 -3.29 -25.60
N GLU A 95 11.36 -2.09 -25.24
CA GLU A 95 12.52 -1.90 -24.36
C GLU A 95 12.25 -2.44 -22.96
N ALA A 96 11.05 -2.20 -22.42
CA ALA A 96 10.63 -2.72 -21.13
C ALA A 96 10.64 -4.26 -21.12
N ARG A 97 10.07 -4.90 -22.15
CA ARG A 97 10.10 -6.37 -22.33
C ARG A 97 11.51 -6.92 -22.42
N LYS A 98 12.37 -6.25 -23.19
CA LYS A 98 13.78 -6.64 -23.34
C LYS A 98 14.55 -6.58 -22.02
N ILE A 99 14.30 -5.57 -21.18
CA ILE A 99 14.97 -5.41 -19.89
C ILE A 99 14.46 -6.43 -18.86
N THR A 100 13.15 -6.70 -18.88
CA THR A 100 12.48 -7.57 -17.91
C THR A 100 12.43 -9.05 -18.32
N ASP A 101 12.91 -9.37 -19.53
CA ASP A 101 12.88 -10.71 -20.14
C ASP A 101 11.49 -11.36 -20.08
N THR A 102 10.46 -10.56 -20.39
CA THR A 102 9.06 -11.01 -20.39
C THR A 102 8.32 -10.60 -21.66
N ASN A 103 7.36 -11.42 -22.07
CA ASN A 103 6.44 -11.15 -23.19
C ASN A 103 5.04 -10.73 -22.69
N GLY A 104 4.90 -10.40 -21.41
CA GLY A 104 3.65 -9.95 -20.83
C GLY A 104 3.21 -8.55 -21.29
N PRO A 105 1.97 -8.16 -20.95
CA PRO A 105 1.51 -6.80 -21.11
C PRO A 105 2.33 -5.83 -20.24
N MET A 106 2.54 -4.61 -20.76
CA MET A 106 3.38 -3.56 -20.16
C MET A 106 2.59 -2.31 -19.79
#